data_AF-A0A9P1BPG9-F1
#
_entry.id   AF-A0A9P1BPG9-F1
#
_cell.length_a   1.000
_cell.length_b   1.000
_cell.length_c   1.000
_cell.angle_alpha   90.00
_cell.angle_beta   90.00
_cell.angle_gamma   90.00
#
_symmetry.space_group_name_H-M   'P 1'
#
loop_
_entity.id
_entity.type
_entity.pdbx_description
1 polymer ?
#
loop_
_entity_poly.entity_id
_entity_poly.type
_entity_poly.pdbx_seq_one_letter_code
_entity_poly.pdbx_strand_id
1 'polypeptide(L)'
;MEIVLLNFEHAKPKESLNSLKCPVAEQSVHHLPVPRRRHTASDASGRVAAATAATAGTASSHGTQLSLPRHSRHVPGSSSSPPSNLHSREESIVFPEMGGSECPRSRQHTLSGELPSMAMASQTVLPEPQEATRKICELKHLAQSAVARGSTRRNLLEELVARVNDLNACANARGKGRSDMTVEVLEAAAKVFLAQDSISTPAALAHAALARSVLEGFLGVRRYLSAVCDRLLWIDPQLCMNAELENALVAWEDAWELASSFLLKMDLCDAICGVAVHAARACELEPSFANMIDNQDAELFLILPRLVLLSGLQSAPNMALAQSLMPDLEVATKDSQIETDAAGVEHGSSSKRSAVDRCLADLLVDVDWDVLTWQVIKGPGNANGTLEAFLLELEVLSMELQRKEPQKWNRCSSVLLHCICAASRQC
;
A
#
# COMPACT_ATOMS: atom_id res chain seq x y z
N MET A 1 0.33 8.68 32.25
CA MET A 1 1.64 9.07 32.82
C MET A 1 2.78 8.14 32.36
N GLU A 2 2.51 6.91 31.89
CA GLU A 2 3.55 5.99 31.37
C GLU A 2 3.98 6.23 29.91
N ILE A 3 3.15 6.83 29.04
CA ILE A 3 3.55 7.21 27.66
C ILE A 3 4.73 8.21 27.68
N VAL A 4 4.84 9.00 28.75
CA VAL A 4 5.94 9.94 28.96
C VAL A 4 7.28 9.20 29.08
N LEU A 5 7.33 7.99 29.66
CA LEU A 5 8.59 7.23 29.82
C LEU A 5 9.16 6.73 28.48
N LEU A 6 8.30 6.41 27.50
CA LEU A 6 8.76 6.01 26.16
C LEU A 6 9.27 7.18 25.31
N ASN A 7 8.94 8.42 25.67
CA ASN A 7 9.40 9.63 24.98
C ASN A 7 10.50 10.40 25.74
N PHE A 8 10.57 10.32 27.08
CA PHE A 8 11.49 11.15 27.89
C PHE A 8 12.87 10.55 28.16
N GLU A 9 13.10 9.24 28.03
CA GLU A 9 14.47 8.71 28.15
C GLU A 9 15.41 9.20 27.02
N HIS A 10 14.90 9.91 26.01
CA HIS A 10 15.63 10.15 24.76
C HIS A 10 15.78 11.63 24.37
N ALA A 11 15.42 12.56 25.26
CA ALA A 11 15.59 14.01 25.03
C ALA A 11 16.85 14.62 25.68
N LYS A 12 17.82 13.81 26.15
CA LYS A 12 19.15 14.32 26.51
C LYS A 12 20.22 13.65 25.63
N PRO A 13 20.72 14.31 24.57
CA PRO A 13 21.98 13.90 23.99
C PRO A 13 23.04 14.04 25.08
N LYS A 14 23.69 12.93 25.46
CA LYS A 14 24.95 13.01 26.20
C LYS A 14 25.95 13.67 25.26
N GLU A 15 26.24 14.94 25.50
CA GLU A 15 27.39 15.66 24.94
C GLU A 15 28.66 14.85 25.21
N SER A 16 29.07 14.06 24.22
CA SER A 16 30.38 13.41 24.16
C SER A 16 30.74 13.17 22.70
N LEU A 17 30.77 14.26 21.94
CA LEU A 17 31.36 14.32 20.60
C LEU A 17 32.51 15.33 20.67
N ASN A 18 33.66 14.86 21.15
CA ASN A 18 34.93 15.50 20.86
C ASN A 18 35.59 14.78 19.69
N SER A 19 36.13 15.57 18.76
CA SER A 19 37.11 15.21 17.72
C SER A 19 36.57 14.63 16.40
N LEU A 20 36.03 15.52 15.56
CA LEU A 20 36.38 15.55 14.13
C LEU A 20 36.38 17.02 13.66
N LYS A 21 37.58 17.57 13.46
CA LYS A 21 37.81 18.92 12.91
C LYS A 21 37.71 18.87 11.39
N CYS A 22 36.80 19.66 10.82
CA CYS A 22 36.93 20.22 9.47
C CYS A 22 36.91 21.75 9.58
N PRO A 23 37.71 22.48 8.76
CA PRO A 23 37.87 23.92 8.89
C PRO A 23 36.74 24.65 8.15
N VAL A 24 36.14 25.65 8.78
CA VAL A 24 35.22 26.60 8.14
C VAL A 24 35.87 27.98 8.15
N ALA A 25 35.86 28.61 6.97
CA ALA A 25 36.32 29.96 6.71
C ALA A 25 35.40 31.00 7.39
N GLU A 26 36.03 32.04 7.94
CA GLU A 26 35.38 33.18 8.57
C GLU A 26 34.61 34.02 7.54
N GLN A 27 33.31 34.26 7.80
CA GLN A 27 32.61 35.42 7.26
C GLN A 27 31.92 36.19 8.39
N SER A 28 32.31 37.45 8.47
CA SER A 28 31.83 38.50 9.36
C SER A 28 30.38 38.87 9.02
N VAL A 29 29.51 38.94 10.03
CA VAL A 29 28.14 39.47 9.89
C VAL A 29 27.97 40.69 10.79
N HIS A 30 27.65 41.81 10.14
CA HIS A 30 27.31 43.09 10.75
C HIS A 30 25.97 43.03 11.50
N HIS A 31 25.96 43.59 12.72
CA HIS A 31 24.76 43.88 13.51
C HIS A 31 23.92 45.02 12.91
N LEU A 32 22.60 44.83 12.85
CA LEU A 32 21.61 45.90 12.79
C LEU A 32 20.40 45.60 13.69
N PRO A 33 19.66 46.65 14.16
CA PRO A 33 18.93 46.60 15.43
C PRO A 33 17.43 46.28 15.30
N VAL A 34 16.90 45.79 16.42
CA VAL A 34 15.50 45.45 16.72
C VAL A 34 14.62 46.71 16.85
N PRO A 35 13.42 46.76 16.23
CA PRO A 35 12.41 47.73 16.59
C PRO A 35 11.42 47.20 17.64
N ARG A 36 11.38 47.88 18.79
CA ARG A 36 10.30 47.80 19.80
C ARG A 36 8.97 48.25 19.19
N ARG A 37 7.88 47.50 19.43
CA ARG A 37 6.51 48.00 19.27
C ARG A 37 5.70 47.93 20.56
N ARG A 38 4.90 48.98 20.69
CA ARG A 38 4.23 49.52 21.88
C ARG A 38 3.04 48.70 22.36
N HIS A 39 2.86 48.71 23.67
CA HIS A 39 1.58 48.53 24.35
C HIS A 39 0.61 49.66 23.97
N THR A 40 -0.65 49.31 23.72
CA THR A 40 -1.80 50.20 23.91
C THR A 40 -2.83 49.45 24.73
N ALA A 41 -3.01 49.92 25.96
CA ALA A 41 -4.16 49.63 26.80
C ALA A 41 -5.36 50.46 26.32
N SER A 42 -6.56 49.90 26.49
CA SER A 42 -7.82 50.64 26.48
C SER A 42 -8.82 49.89 27.35
N ASP A 43 -9.03 50.43 28.54
CA ASP A 43 -10.14 50.11 29.44
C ASP A 43 -11.49 50.50 28.83
N ALA A 44 -12.56 49.77 29.18
CA ALA A 44 -13.81 50.36 29.70
C ALA A 44 -14.79 49.27 30.16
N SER A 45 -15.15 49.36 31.45
CA SER A 45 -16.42 49.03 32.14
C SER A 45 -17.52 48.30 31.35
N GLY A 46 -18.18 47.26 31.85
CA GLY A 46 -18.55 46.95 33.23
C GLY A 46 -20.08 46.84 33.31
N ARG A 47 -20.63 45.70 33.76
CA ARG A 47 -21.94 45.65 34.45
C ARG A 47 -22.15 44.32 35.16
N VAL A 48 -22.70 44.47 36.36
CA VAL A 48 -22.98 43.51 37.42
C VAL A 48 -24.43 43.03 37.33
N ALA A 49 -24.67 41.74 37.60
CA ALA A 49 -25.87 41.11 38.20
C ALA A 49 -25.85 39.61 37.78
N ALA A 50 -26.23 38.61 38.55
CA ALA A 50 -26.63 38.45 39.94
C ALA A 50 -26.52 36.95 40.24
N ALA A 51 -26.11 36.58 41.45
CA ALA A 51 -26.18 35.21 41.95
C ALA A 51 -27.55 34.99 42.62
N THR A 52 -28.15 33.82 42.44
CA THR A 52 -28.45 32.83 43.50
C THR A 52 -29.52 31.81 43.06
N ALA A 53 -29.29 30.56 43.50
CA ALA A 53 -30.27 29.62 44.08
C ALA A 53 -30.55 28.29 43.35
N ALA A 54 -30.27 27.23 44.12
CA ALA A 54 -30.94 25.92 44.20
C ALA A 54 -30.56 24.87 43.13
N THR A 55 -30.40 23.57 43.42
CA THR A 55 -30.85 22.74 44.56
C THR A 55 -29.99 21.47 44.63
N ALA A 56 -29.78 20.94 45.83
CA ALA A 56 -29.27 19.59 46.07
C ALA A 56 -30.31 18.50 45.73
N GLY A 57 -29.82 17.30 45.37
CA GLY A 57 -30.65 16.12 45.13
C GLY A 57 -29.83 14.83 45.00
N THR A 58 -29.55 14.23 46.15
CA THR A 58 -29.16 12.84 46.46
C THR A 58 -29.65 11.71 45.53
N ALA A 59 -28.70 10.77 45.29
CA ALA A 59 -28.77 9.32 45.53
C ALA A 59 -29.39 8.32 44.51
N SER A 60 -28.60 7.25 44.29
CA SER A 60 -28.98 5.81 44.37
C SER A 60 -29.08 4.97 43.08
N SER A 61 -28.05 4.12 42.93
CA SER A 61 -28.10 2.64 42.80
C SER A 61 -28.80 1.89 41.65
N HIS A 62 -28.04 0.89 41.15
CA HIS A 62 -28.42 -0.45 40.66
C HIS A 62 -28.93 -0.67 39.22
N GLY A 63 -28.42 -1.78 38.63
CA GLY A 63 -28.93 -2.47 37.43
C GLY A 63 -27.82 -2.68 36.39
N THR A 64 -26.92 -3.65 36.53
CA THR A 64 -27.07 -5.07 36.12
C THR A 64 -27.45 -5.28 34.64
N GLN A 65 -26.55 -5.99 33.96
CA GLN A 65 -26.60 -6.61 32.63
C GLN A 65 -27.99 -6.97 32.09
N LEU A 66 -28.14 -6.89 30.76
CA LEU A 66 -28.82 -7.94 29.98
C LEU A 66 -28.26 -7.99 28.54
N SER A 67 -27.57 -9.09 28.25
CA SER A 67 -27.11 -9.52 26.94
C SER A 67 -28.30 -9.95 26.07
N LEU A 68 -28.37 -9.48 24.83
CA LEU A 68 -29.36 -9.94 23.84
C LEU A 68 -28.75 -11.04 22.94
N PRO A 69 -29.43 -12.19 22.76
CA PRO A 69 -28.99 -13.22 21.84
C PRO A 69 -29.47 -12.95 20.40
N ARG A 70 -28.55 -13.17 19.43
CA ARG A 70 -28.82 -13.21 17.99
C ARG A 70 -29.70 -14.42 17.65
N HIS A 71 -30.85 -14.18 17.02
CA HIS A 71 -31.67 -15.24 16.41
C HIS A 71 -31.13 -15.62 15.02
N SER A 72 -30.68 -16.87 14.88
CA SER A 72 -30.51 -17.56 13.61
C SER A 72 -31.87 -17.82 12.96
N ARG A 73 -32.06 -17.39 11.71
CA ARG A 73 -33.15 -17.87 10.85
C ARG A 73 -32.63 -18.96 9.93
N HIS A 74 -33.06 -20.19 10.19
CA HIS A 74 -33.11 -21.26 9.20
C HIS A 74 -34.27 -21.01 8.25
N VAL A 75 -34.04 -21.16 6.95
CA VAL A 75 -35.06 -21.31 5.91
C VAL A 75 -34.95 -22.76 5.40
N PRO A 76 -36.01 -23.59 5.46
CA PRO A 76 -36.01 -24.90 4.82
C PRO A 76 -36.42 -24.76 3.35
N GLY A 77 -35.88 -25.67 2.54
CA GLY A 77 -35.96 -25.61 1.08
C GLY A 77 -37.31 -26.00 0.48
N SER A 78 -37.37 -25.88 -0.83
CA SER A 78 -38.40 -26.48 -1.67
C SER A 78 -37.79 -26.87 -3.01
N SER A 79 -37.73 -28.18 -3.20
CA SER A 79 -37.45 -28.91 -4.42
C SER A 79 -38.62 -28.85 -5.39
N SER A 80 -38.36 -28.62 -6.67
CA SER A 80 -39.23 -29.08 -7.77
C SER A 80 -38.49 -29.10 -9.11
N SER A 81 -38.11 -30.29 -9.56
CA SER A 81 -38.06 -30.66 -11.00
C SER A 81 -39.51 -30.87 -11.49
N PRO A 82 -39.88 -30.81 -12.79
CA PRO A 82 -39.35 -31.66 -13.90
C PRO A 82 -39.50 -30.97 -15.31
N PRO A 83 -39.70 -31.67 -16.44
CA PRO A 83 -38.93 -32.75 -17.07
C PRO A 83 -38.34 -32.33 -18.45
N SER A 84 -37.48 -33.21 -18.96
CA SER A 84 -36.97 -33.28 -20.33
C SER A 84 -38.09 -33.43 -21.38
N ASN A 85 -37.93 -32.80 -22.56
CA ASN A 85 -38.31 -33.43 -23.83
C ASN A 85 -37.63 -32.76 -25.04
N LEU A 86 -37.18 -33.65 -25.94
CA LEU A 86 -36.62 -33.39 -27.26
C LEU A 86 -37.66 -32.80 -28.22
N HIS A 87 -37.24 -31.86 -29.07
CA HIS A 87 -37.54 -31.92 -30.51
C HIS A 87 -36.66 -30.96 -31.31
N SER A 88 -35.97 -31.53 -32.30
CA SER A 88 -35.29 -30.86 -33.40
C SER A 88 -36.28 -30.10 -34.27
N ARG A 89 -35.94 -28.87 -34.68
CA ARG A 89 -36.50 -28.24 -35.89
C ARG A 89 -35.57 -27.14 -36.38
N GLU A 90 -34.93 -27.39 -37.52
CA GLU A 90 -34.32 -26.36 -38.38
C GLU A 90 -35.46 -25.54 -38.99
N GLU A 91 -35.50 -24.24 -38.73
CA GLU A 91 -36.27 -23.29 -39.54
C GLU A 91 -35.43 -22.04 -39.81
N SER A 92 -35.24 -21.81 -41.10
CA SER A 92 -34.56 -20.68 -41.72
C SER A 92 -35.40 -19.41 -41.51
N ILE A 93 -34.85 -18.41 -40.82
CA ILE A 93 -35.50 -17.12 -40.63
C ILE A 93 -34.91 -16.12 -41.64
N VAL A 94 -35.74 -15.74 -42.60
CA VAL A 94 -35.57 -14.58 -43.48
C VAL A 94 -35.93 -13.33 -42.67
N PHE A 95 -35.00 -12.37 -42.57
CA PHE A 95 -35.24 -11.06 -41.96
C PHE A 95 -35.97 -10.14 -42.95
N PRO A 96 -37.08 -9.48 -42.55
CA PRO A 96 -37.64 -8.37 -43.31
C PRO A 96 -36.96 -7.06 -42.91
N GLU A 97 -36.62 -6.25 -43.92
CA GLU A 97 -36.29 -4.83 -43.78
C GLU A 97 -37.43 -4.10 -43.05
N MET A 98 -37.12 -3.51 -41.90
CA MET A 98 -38.00 -2.57 -41.21
C MET A 98 -37.30 -1.22 -41.12
N GLY A 99 -37.95 -0.25 -41.76
CA GLY A 99 -37.52 1.12 -41.98
C GLY A 99 -37.24 1.92 -40.70
N GLY A 100 -36.42 2.95 -40.90
CA GLY A 100 -35.97 3.87 -39.87
C GLY A 100 -37.10 4.67 -39.24
N SER A 101 -37.11 4.68 -37.91
CA SER A 101 -37.73 5.73 -37.12
C SER A 101 -36.62 6.59 -36.50
N GLU A 102 -36.60 7.86 -36.88
CA GLU A 102 -35.67 8.88 -36.40
C GLU A 102 -35.81 9.09 -34.88
N CYS A 103 -34.68 9.02 -34.18
CA CYS A 103 -34.57 9.34 -32.75
C CYS A 103 -34.38 10.86 -32.57
N PRO A 104 -35.01 11.52 -31.59
CA PRO A 104 -34.88 12.96 -31.41
C PRO A 104 -33.47 13.32 -30.92
N ARG A 105 -32.77 14.14 -31.70
CA ARG A 105 -31.47 14.73 -31.37
C ARG A 105 -31.54 15.54 -30.08
N SER A 106 -30.82 15.08 -29.04
CA SER A 106 -30.44 15.90 -27.89
C SER A 106 -29.56 17.06 -28.35
N ARG A 107 -30.04 18.29 -28.12
CA ARG A 107 -29.31 19.55 -28.32
C ARG A 107 -28.02 19.54 -27.48
N GLN A 108 -26.87 19.46 -28.14
CA GLN A 108 -25.60 19.88 -27.55
C GLN A 108 -25.57 21.41 -27.53
N HIS A 109 -25.65 21.98 -26.33
CA HIS A 109 -25.29 23.37 -26.08
C HIS A 109 -23.75 23.47 -26.10
N THR A 110 -23.21 24.13 -27.12
CA THR A 110 -21.83 24.61 -27.16
C THR A 110 -21.67 25.74 -26.15
N LEU A 111 -21.16 25.44 -24.96
CA LEU A 111 -20.62 26.41 -24.02
C LEU A 111 -19.13 26.59 -24.32
N SER A 112 -18.82 27.56 -25.19
CA SER A 112 -17.48 28.13 -25.30
C SER A 112 -17.24 29.04 -24.09
N GLY A 113 -16.79 28.45 -22.99
CA GLY A 113 -16.26 29.17 -21.84
C GLY A 113 -14.77 28.88 -21.75
N GLU A 114 -13.95 29.89 -21.96
CA GLU A 114 -12.50 29.87 -21.70
C GLU A 114 -12.29 29.49 -20.22
N LEU A 115 -11.80 28.27 -19.97
CA LEU A 115 -11.38 27.83 -18.65
C LEU A 115 -10.03 28.49 -18.33
N PRO A 116 -9.88 29.23 -17.22
CA PRO A 116 -8.57 29.69 -16.79
C PRO A 116 -7.72 28.48 -16.42
N SER A 117 -6.60 28.33 -17.12
CA SER A 117 -5.54 27.36 -16.84
C SER A 117 -5.06 27.52 -15.39
N MET A 118 -5.60 26.70 -14.49
CA MET A 118 -5.12 26.56 -13.11
C MET A 118 -4.13 25.40 -13.03
N ALA A 119 -3.02 25.51 -13.74
CA ALA A 119 -1.82 24.74 -13.41
C ALA A 119 -1.15 25.38 -12.18
N MET A 120 -1.77 25.24 -11.01
CA MET A 120 -1.09 25.44 -9.73
C MET A 120 -0.14 24.26 -9.55
N ALA A 121 1.04 24.34 -10.17
CA ALA A 121 2.13 23.45 -9.86
C ALA A 121 2.46 23.65 -8.37
N SER A 122 1.95 22.75 -7.52
CA SER A 122 2.39 22.65 -6.14
C SER A 122 3.89 22.42 -6.18
N GLN A 123 4.67 23.46 -5.93
CA GLN A 123 6.11 23.35 -5.80
C GLN A 123 6.36 22.47 -4.59
N THR A 124 6.66 21.20 -4.84
CA THR A 124 7.12 20.26 -3.83
C THR A 124 8.48 20.77 -3.37
N VAL A 125 8.50 21.60 -2.32
CA VAL A 125 9.73 22.03 -1.68
C VAL A 125 10.44 20.77 -1.22
N LEU A 126 11.57 20.45 -1.86
CA LEU A 126 12.39 19.32 -1.45
C LEU A 126 12.78 19.53 0.02
N PRO A 127 12.53 18.55 0.91
CA PRO A 127 12.84 18.70 2.32
C PRO A 127 14.33 19.00 2.48
N GLU A 128 14.66 19.92 3.39
CA GLU A 128 16.06 20.24 3.63
C GLU A 128 16.82 18.95 4.02
N PRO A 129 18.06 18.74 3.53
CA PRO A 129 18.84 17.53 3.81
C PRO A 129 18.95 17.19 5.32
N GLN A 130 18.87 18.21 6.17
CA GLN A 130 18.87 18.07 7.63
C GLN A 130 17.61 17.35 8.16
N GLU A 131 16.44 17.62 7.60
CA GLU A 131 15.18 17.01 8.02
C GLU A 131 15.14 15.52 7.64
N ALA A 132 15.60 15.17 6.44
CA ALA A 132 15.70 13.78 6.00
C ALA A 132 16.63 12.96 6.92
N THR A 133 17.78 13.54 7.28
CA THR A 133 18.75 12.91 8.20
C THR A 133 18.14 12.71 9.59
N ARG A 134 17.47 13.74 10.13
CA ARG A 134 16.78 13.65 11.42
C ARG A 134 15.72 12.55 11.41
N LYS A 135 14.90 12.50 10.35
CA LYS A 135 13.85 11.48 10.20
C LYS A 135 14.45 10.07 10.20
N ILE A 136 15.56 9.85 9.49
CA ILE A 136 16.26 8.55 9.49
C ILE A 136 16.75 8.17 10.89
N CYS A 137 17.33 9.11 11.64
CA CYS A 137 17.78 8.86 13.01
C CYS A 137 16.60 8.48 13.94
N GLU A 138 15.47 9.17 13.84
CA GLU A 138 14.27 8.85 14.61
C GLU A 138 13.72 7.46 14.26
N LEU A 139 13.73 7.08 12.97
CA LEU A 139 13.34 5.75 12.53
C LEU A 139 14.30 4.66 13.03
N LYS A 140 15.61 4.88 12.97
CA LYS A 140 16.61 3.93 13.52
C LYS A 140 16.39 3.71 15.01
N HIS A 141 16.16 4.80 15.74
CA HIS A 141 15.86 4.72 17.16
C HIS A 141 14.55 3.96 17.45
N LEU A 142 13.48 4.24 16.69
CA LEU A 142 12.22 3.51 16.78
C LEU A 142 12.41 2.01 16.49
N ALA A 143 13.16 1.68 15.44
CA ALA A 143 13.42 0.29 15.07
C ALA A 143 14.20 -0.44 16.16
N GLN A 144 15.26 0.17 16.71
CA GLN A 144 16.01 -0.36 17.85
C GLN A 144 15.11 -0.58 19.07
N SER A 145 14.16 0.33 19.29
CA SER A 145 13.16 0.20 20.36
C SER A 145 12.27 -1.01 20.18
N ALA A 146 11.81 -1.26 18.96
CA ALA A 146 10.91 -2.35 18.65
C ALA A 146 11.59 -3.72 18.78
N VAL A 147 12.87 -3.85 18.42
CA VAL A 147 13.60 -5.15 18.46
C VAL A 147 14.31 -5.44 19.79
N ALA A 148 14.22 -4.55 20.76
CA ALA A 148 14.91 -4.70 22.04
C ALA A 148 14.41 -5.94 22.80
N ARG A 149 15.34 -6.82 23.22
CA ARG A 149 15.05 -8.15 23.80
C ARG A 149 14.52 -8.13 25.25
N GLY A 150 13.91 -7.04 25.71
CA GLY A 150 13.38 -6.92 27.07
C GLY A 150 11.87 -7.11 27.13
N SER A 151 11.38 -8.03 27.95
CA SER A 151 9.94 -8.27 28.13
C SER A 151 9.19 -7.00 28.51
N THR A 152 9.74 -6.16 29.40
CA THR A 152 9.12 -4.88 29.80
C THR A 152 8.91 -3.94 28.61
N ARG A 153 9.91 -3.76 27.75
CA ARG A 153 9.83 -2.84 26.61
C ARG A 153 8.87 -3.35 25.55
N ARG A 154 8.88 -4.66 25.30
CA ARG A 154 7.90 -5.31 24.42
C ARG A 154 6.48 -5.14 24.95
N ASN A 155 6.23 -5.41 26.24
CA ASN A 155 4.92 -5.25 26.85
C ASN A 155 4.39 -3.81 26.74
N LEU A 156 5.25 -2.81 26.95
CA LEU A 156 4.88 -1.40 26.78
C LEU A 156 4.53 -1.06 25.32
N LEU A 157 5.23 -1.67 24.36
CA LEU A 157 4.93 -1.50 22.94
C LEU A 157 3.61 -2.18 22.56
N GLU A 158 3.35 -3.38 23.06
CA GLU A 158 2.09 -4.10 22.90
C GLU A 158 0.92 -3.31 23.50
N GLU A 159 1.09 -2.76 24.69
CA GLU A 159 0.07 -1.90 25.31
C GLU A 159 -0.16 -0.62 24.48
N LEU A 160 0.91 0.04 24.03
CA LEU A 160 0.77 1.23 23.18
C LEU A 160 0.02 0.90 21.88
N VAL A 161 0.40 -0.18 21.19
CA VAL A 161 -0.27 -0.62 19.96
C VAL A 161 -1.74 -0.94 20.23
N ALA A 162 -2.08 -1.59 21.35
CA ALA A 162 -3.46 -1.84 21.75
C ALA A 162 -4.25 -0.53 21.95
N ARG A 163 -3.66 0.50 22.58
CA ARG A 163 -4.30 1.81 22.71
C ARG A 163 -4.47 2.54 21.38
N VAL A 164 -3.52 2.39 20.46
CA VAL A 164 -3.68 2.96 19.11
C VAL A 164 -4.74 2.19 18.32
N ASN A 165 -4.88 0.88 18.50
CA ASN A 165 -6.00 0.11 17.93
C ASN A 165 -7.36 0.63 18.42
N ASP A 166 -7.50 0.89 19.73
CA ASP A 166 -8.72 1.51 20.30
C ASP A 166 -8.98 2.88 19.66
N LEU A 167 -7.91 3.69 19.53
CA LEU A 167 -7.99 5.02 18.91
C LEU A 167 -8.39 4.95 17.44
N ASN A 168 -7.82 4.00 16.70
CA ASN A 168 -8.09 3.77 15.28
C ASN A 168 -9.55 3.39 15.04
N ALA A 169 -10.08 2.48 15.85
CA ALA A 169 -11.48 2.05 15.78
C ALA A 169 -12.49 3.20 15.98
N CYS A 170 -12.11 4.27 16.69
CA CYS A 170 -12.99 5.41 16.97
C CYS A 170 -12.73 6.63 16.06
N ALA A 171 -11.49 6.89 15.70
CA ALA A 171 -11.08 8.13 15.03
C ALA A 171 -10.92 7.98 13.51
N ASN A 172 -10.67 6.77 13.01
CA ASN A 172 -10.40 6.55 11.59
C ASN A 172 -11.70 6.32 10.81
N ALA A 173 -12.43 7.40 10.53
CA ALA A 173 -13.71 7.34 9.83
C ALA A 173 -13.55 7.12 8.30
N ARG A 174 -12.43 7.57 7.73
CA ARG A 174 -12.09 7.36 6.31
C ARG A 174 -11.46 6.01 6.00
N GLY A 175 -10.74 5.41 6.95
CA GLY A 175 -10.13 4.09 6.82
C GLY A 175 -11.08 2.96 7.24
N LYS A 176 -10.53 1.79 7.55
CA LYS A 176 -11.33 0.64 8.00
C LYS A 176 -11.54 0.64 9.51
N GLY A 177 -10.80 1.46 10.25
CA GLY A 177 -10.89 1.53 11.71
C GLY A 177 -10.46 0.22 12.36
N ARG A 178 -9.39 -0.39 11.85
CA ARG A 178 -8.91 -1.70 12.32
C ARG A 178 -8.46 -1.66 13.78
N SER A 179 -8.70 -2.76 14.50
CA SER A 179 -8.24 -2.95 15.88
C SER A 179 -7.34 -4.17 16.06
N ASP A 180 -6.94 -4.81 14.96
CA ASP A 180 -6.14 -6.03 14.92
C ASP A 180 -4.68 -5.78 14.51
N MET A 181 -4.20 -4.54 14.59
CA MET A 181 -2.79 -4.25 14.29
C MET A 181 -1.90 -4.82 15.39
N THR A 182 -0.90 -5.61 15.02
CA THR A 182 -0.04 -6.32 15.97
C THR A 182 1.41 -5.83 15.95
N VAL A 183 2.12 -6.05 17.06
CA VAL A 183 3.52 -5.65 17.25
C VAL A 183 4.47 -6.46 16.37
N GLU A 184 4.11 -7.69 16.00
CA GLU A 184 4.96 -8.57 15.18
C GLU A 184 5.33 -7.93 13.83
N VAL A 185 4.39 -7.22 13.19
CA VAL A 185 4.64 -6.51 11.93
C VAL A 185 5.63 -5.37 12.12
N LEU A 186 5.50 -4.61 13.22
CA LEU A 186 6.40 -3.52 13.56
C LEU A 186 7.81 -4.03 13.88
N GLU A 187 7.92 -5.15 14.59
CA GLU A 187 9.20 -5.82 14.86
C GLU A 187 9.84 -6.39 13.60
N ALA A 188 9.06 -7.00 12.70
CA ALA A 188 9.55 -7.49 11.42
C ALA A 188 10.09 -6.33 10.57
N ALA A 189 9.32 -5.25 10.45
CA ALA A 189 9.76 -4.02 9.77
C ALA A 189 11.04 -3.45 10.41
N ALA A 190 11.11 -3.38 11.74
CA ALA A 190 12.30 -2.90 12.43
C ALA A 190 13.55 -3.76 12.17
N LYS A 191 13.43 -5.09 12.14
CA LYS A 191 14.53 -6.00 11.81
C LYS A 191 15.06 -5.76 10.39
N VAL A 192 14.15 -5.65 9.41
CA VAL A 192 14.49 -5.38 8.01
C VAL A 192 15.14 -3.99 7.87
N PHE A 193 14.62 -2.99 8.57
CA PHE A 193 15.16 -1.63 8.54
C PHE A 193 16.59 -1.54 9.11
N LEU A 194 16.86 -2.25 10.22
CA LEU A 194 18.19 -2.25 10.85
C LEU A 194 19.23 -3.07 10.08
N ALA A 195 18.82 -4.04 9.26
CA ALA A 195 19.73 -4.87 8.49
C ALA A 195 20.38 -4.14 7.29
N GLN A 196 19.89 -2.95 6.92
CA GLN A 196 20.30 -2.24 5.70
C GLN A 196 21.70 -1.61 5.71
N ASP A 197 22.36 -1.53 6.87
CA ASP A 197 23.60 -0.75 7.03
C ASP A 197 24.83 -1.33 6.30
N SER A 198 24.72 -2.49 5.64
CA SER A 198 25.88 -3.21 5.07
C SER A 198 26.02 -3.10 3.56
N ILE A 199 25.00 -3.46 2.77
CA ILE A 199 25.01 -3.39 1.30
C ILE A 199 23.55 -3.24 0.83
N SER A 200 23.23 -2.18 0.10
CA SER A 200 21.89 -1.99 -0.45
C SER A 200 21.85 -2.56 -1.87
N THR A 201 21.34 -3.78 -2.02
CA THR A 201 20.92 -4.28 -3.33
C THR A 201 19.55 -3.68 -3.69
N PRO A 202 19.16 -3.61 -4.97
CA PRO A 202 17.82 -3.15 -5.37
C PRO A 202 16.68 -3.91 -4.66
N ALA A 203 16.85 -5.22 -4.44
CA ALA A 203 15.90 -6.03 -3.68
C ALA A 203 15.86 -5.63 -2.19
N ALA A 204 17.01 -5.37 -1.57
CA ALA A 204 17.09 -4.89 -0.20
C ALA A 204 16.45 -3.49 -0.04
N LEU A 205 16.53 -2.62 -1.06
CA LEU A 205 15.83 -1.34 -1.08
C LEU A 205 14.32 -1.48 -1.19
N ALA A 206 13.84 -2.43 -1.99
CA ALA A 206 12.41 -2.74 -2.06
C ALA A 206 11.90 -3.26 -0.70
N HIS A 207 12.61 -4.19 -0.05
CA HIS A 207 12.32 -4.60 1.34
C HIS A 207 12.35 -3.41 2.31
N ALA A 208 13.34 -2.54 2.14
CA ALA A 208 13.51 -1.35 2.96
C ALA A 208 12.33 -0.41 2.88
N ALA A 209 11.78 -0.21 1.68
CA ALA A 209 10.68 0.70 1.46
C ALA A 209 9.43 0.29 2.25
N LEU A 210 9.11 -1.01 2.26
CA LEU A 210 7.99 -1.55 3.02
C LEU A 210 8.21 -1.49 4.53
N ALA A 211 9.40 -1.88 4.99
CA ALA A 211 9.77 -1.76 6.39
C ALA A 211 9.70 -0.29 6.87
N ARG A 212 10.20 0.62 6.04
CA ARG A 212 10.22 2.06 6.32
C ARG A 212 8.82 2.64 6.39
N SER A 213 7.90 2.28 5.48
CA SER A 213 6.53 2.83 5.49
C SER A 213 5.79 2.49 6.79
N VAL A 214 5.95 1.27 7.31
CA VAL A 214 5.38 0.86 8.61
C VAL A 214 5.94 1.71 9.75
N LEU A 215 7.26 1.86 9.81
CA LEU A 215 7.94 2.63 10.85
C LEU A 215 7.57 4.12 10.76
N GLU A 216 7.46 4.67 9.55
CA GLU A 216 7.05 6.06 9.33
C GLU A 216 5.59 6.31 9.72
N GLY A 217 4.68 5.40 9.37
CA GLY A 217 3.28 5.46 9.80
C GLY A 217 3.16 5.45 11.33
N PHE A 218 3.83 4.50 11.99
CA PHE A 218 3.81 4.42 13.46
C PHE A 218 4.49 5.62 14.13
N LEU A 219 5.59 6.12 13.56
CA LEU A 219 6.25 7.35 14.03
C LEU A 219 5.32 8.56 13.88
N GLY A 220 4.52 8.63 12.81
CA GLY A 220 3.49 9.64 12.59
C GLY A 220 2.48 9.68 13.72
N VAL A 221 1.93 8.52 14.11
CA VAL A 221 1.03 8.40 15.26
C VAL A 221 1.72 8.85 16.55
N ARG A 222 2.95 8.41 16.82
CA ARG A 222 3.70 8.83 18.02
C ARG A 222 3.94 10.34 18.07
N ARG A 223 4.27 10.95 16.93
CA ARG A 223 4.47 12.41 16.81
C ARG A 223 3.17 13.16 17.10
N TYR A 224 2.05 12.71 16.53
CA TYR A 224 0.73 13.27 16.84
C TYR A 224 0.42 13.20 18.35
N LEU A 225 0.52 12.01 18.95
CA LEU A 225 0.25 11.82 20.39
C LEU A 225 1.16 12.67 21.27
N SER A 226 2.44 12.81 20.89
CA SER A 226 3.38 13.67 21.60
C SER A 226 3.02 15.16 21.47
N ALA A 227 2.57 15.60 20.30
CA ALA A 227 2.21 17.00 20.06
C ALA A 227 0.96 17.43 20.83
N VAL A 228 0.01 16.51 21.04
CA VAL A 228 -1.25 16.80 21.71
C VAL A 228 -1.26 16.50 23.21
N CYS A 229 -0.22 15.83 23.75
CA CYS A 229 -0.13 15.43 25.16
C CYS A 229 -0.37 16.61 26.12
N ASP A 230 0.18 17.79 25.83
CA ASP A 230 0.03 18.98 26.68
C ASP A 230 -1.21 19.82 26.32
N ARG A 231 -2.01 19.38 25.35
CA ARG A 231 -3.16 20.11 24.77
C ARG A 231 -4.41 19.26 24.64
N LEU A 232 -4.53 18.18 25.44
CA LEU A 232 -5.67 17.26 25.39
C LEU A 232 -7.03 17.98 25.50
N LEU A 233 -7.11 19.07 26.26
CA LEU A 233 -8.33 19.88 26.42
C LEU A 233 -8.78 20.60 25.14
N TRP A 234 -7.91 20.69 24.13
CA TRP A 234 -8.16 21.36 22.86
C TRP A 234 -8.45 20.39 21.72
N ILE A 235 -8.35 19.08 21.97
CA ILE A 235 -8.71 18.05 20.99
C ILE A 235 -10.24 17.96 20.94
N ASP A 236 -10.80 17.89 19.72
CA ASP A 236 -12.23 17.67 19.57
C ASP A 236 -12.61 16.30 20.18
N PRO A 237 -13.59 16.25 21.12
CA PRO A 237 -14.06 14.99 21.68
C PRO A 237 -14.56 13.99 20.63
N GLN A 238 -15.04 14.47 19.49
CA GLN A 238 -15.33 13.66 18.31
C GLN A 238 -14.02 13.41 17.56
N LEU A 239 -13.31 12.36 17.96
CA LEU A 239 -11.95 12.10 17.47
C LEU A 239 -11.85 12.00 15.94
N CYS A 240 -12.89 11.55 15.26
CA CYS A 240 -12.98 11.52 13.79
C CYS A 240 -12.96 12.92 13.12
N MET A 241 -13.23 14.00 13.86
CA MET A 241 -13.11 15.37 13.35
C MET A 241 -11.66 15.89 13.40
N ASN A 242 -10.74 15.17 14.04
CA ASN A 242 -9.33 15.55 14.11
C ASN A 242 -8.58 15.00 12.89
N ALA A 243 -8.57 15.77 11.79
CA ALA A 243 -7.96 15.37 10.52
C ALA A 243 -6.49 14.93 10.63
N GLU A 244 -5.70 15.55 11.50
CA GLU A 244 -4.30 15.16 11.73
C GLU A 244 -4.17 13.76 12.34
N LEU A 245 -5.03 13.43 13.31
CA LEU A 245 -5.08 12.11 13.92
C LEU A 245 -5.52 11.08 12.88
N GLU A 246 -6.62 11.35 12.19
CA GLU A 246 -7.16 10.46 11.17
C GLU A 246 -6.12 10.18 10.08
N ASN A 247 -5.44 11.20 9.55
CA ASN A 247 -4.40 11.01 8.54
C ASN A 247 -3.22 10.16 9.06
N ALA A 248 -2.78 10.37 10.31
CA ALA A 248 -1.71 9.57 10.90
C ALA A 248 -2.12 8.10 11.09
N LEU A 249 -3.37 7.86 11.49
CA LEU A 249 -3.93 6.53 11.67
C LEU A 249 -4.15 5.79 10.34
N VAL A 250 -4.73 6.45 9.33
CA VAL A 250 -4.88 5.90 7.97
C VAL A 250 -3.52 5.49 7.41
N ALA A 251 -2.52 6.38 7.49
CA ALA A 251 -1.19 6.08 6.98
C ALA A 251 -0.55 4.88 7.67
N TRP A 252 -0.74 4.73 8.99
CA TRP A 252 -0.23 3.57 9.72
C TRP A 252 -1.01 2.29 9.41
N GLU A 253 -2.34 2.36 9.36
CA GLU A 253 -3.22 1.24 9.02
C GLU A 253 -2.90 0.68 7.63
N ASP A 254 -2.78 1.55 6.62
CA ASP A 254 -2.44 1.17 5.26
C ASP A 254 -1.05 0.52 5.20
N ALA A 255 -0.03 1.16 5.79
CA ALA A 255 1.32 0.60 5.82
C ALA A 255 1.38 -0.75 6.56
N TRP A 256 0.66 -0.88 7.67
CA TRP A 256 0.59 -2.11 8.46
C TRP A 256 -0.10 -3.24 7.69
N GLU A 257 -1.23 -2.98 7.02
CA GLU A 257 -1.96 -3.99 6.26
C GLU A 257 -1.12 -4.54 5.11
N LEU A 258 -0.43 -3.65 4.39
CA LEU A 258 0.51 -4.03 3.34
C LEU A 258 1.63 -4.90 3.93
N ALA A 259 2.31 -4.43 4.96
CA ALA A 259 3.40 -5.18 5.58
C ALA A 259 2.99 -6.52 6.20
N SER A 260 1.81 -6.61 6.82
CA SER A 260 1.29 -7.87 7.36
C SER A 260 1.11 -8.95 6.28
N SER A 261 0.78 -8.52 5.05
CA SER A 261 0.58 -9.41 3.91
C SER A 261 1.88 -9.89 3.29
N PHE A 262 2.93 -9.05 3.30
CA PHE A 262 4.19 -9.29 2.61
C PHE A 262 5.36 -9.57 3.56
N LEU A 263 5.66 -8.69 4.53
CA LEU A 263 6.84 -8.82 5.41
C LEU A 263 6.82 -10.07 6.29
N LEU A 264 5.64 -10.54 6.70
CA LEU A 264 5.51 -11.75 7.52
C LEU A 264 5.66 -13.04 6.69
N LYS A 265 5.55 -12.96 5.36
CA LYS A 265 5.65 -14.10 4.45
C LYS A 265 6.91 -13.92 3.61
N MET A 266 8.04 -14.41 4.13
CA MET A 266 9.37 -14.17 3.56
C MET A 266 9.43 -14.48 2.06
N ASP A 267 8.88 -15.62 1.61
CA ASP A 267 8.86 -16.00 0.20
C ASP A 267 8.12 -15.00 -0.69
N LEU A 268 6.98 -14.47 -0.20
CA LEU A 268 6.19 -13.49 -0.94
C LEU A 268 6.88 -12.12 -0.95
N CYS A 269 7.55 -11.78 0.16
CA CYS A 269 8.37 -10.58 0.29
C CYS A 269 9.56 -10.61 -0.69
N ASP A 270 10.23 -11.75 -0.80
CA ASP A 270 11.33 -11.95 -1.74
C ASP A 270 10.82 -11.91 -3.19
N ALA A 271 9.69 -12.54 -3.47
CA ALA A 271 9.06 -12.51 -4.78
C ALA A 271 8.69 -11.09 -5.22
N ILE A 272 8.03 -10.29 -4.36
CA ILE A 272 7.65 -8.92 -4.72
C ILE A 272 8.87 -8.02 -4.93
N CYS A 273 9.94 -8.22 -4.17
CA CYS A 273 11.21 -7.53 -4.39
C CYS A 273 11.86 -7.95 -5.70
N GLY A 274 11.86 -9.25 -6.03
CA GLY A 274 12.35 -9.75 -7.31
C GLY A 274 11.61 -9.12 -8.50
N VAL A 275 10.28 -9.04 -8.44
CA VAL A 275 9.47 -8.35 -9.46
C VAL A 275 9.77 -6.85 -9.47
N ALA A 276 9.93 -6.20 -8.32
CA ALA A 276 10.26 -4.78 -8.26
C ALA A 276 11.61 -4.45 -8.91
N VAL A 277 12.62 -5.31 -8.71
CA VAL A 277 13.93 -5.17 -9.37
C VAL A 277 13.81 -5.37 -10.87
N HIS A 278 13.04 -6.37 -11.31
CA HIS A 278 12.78 -6.59 -12.75
C HIS A 278 12.07 -5.38 -13.36
N ALA A 279 11.03 -4.85 -12.71
CA ALA A 279 10.33 -3.67 -13.18
C ALA A 279 11.19 -2.39 -13.11
N ALA A 280 12.10 -2.26 -12.14
CA ALA A 280 13.07 -1.16 -12.12
C ALA A 280 14.02 -1.22 -13.33
N ARG A 281 14.50 -2.41 -13.70
CA ARG A 281 15.27 -2.61 -14.94
C ARG A 281 14.43 -2.30 -16.18
N ALA A 282 13.13 -2.61 -16.17
CA ALA A 282 12.21 -2.25 -17.24
C ALA A 282 12.11 -0.72 -17.43
N CYS A 283 12.21 0.08 -16.35
CA CYS A 283 12.28 1.54 -16.43
C CYS A 283 13.54 2.02 -17.18
N GLU A 284 14.67 1.34 -17.01
CA GLU A 284 15.92 1.67 -17.70
C GLU A 284 15.84 1.34 -19.19
N LEU A 285 15.24 0.20 -19.53
CA LEU A 285 15.07 -0.27 -20.90
C LEU A 285 14.07 0.58 -21.70
N GLU A 286 13.04 1.10 -21.04
CA GLU A 286 11.98 1.87 -21.69
C GLU A 286 11.58 3.10 -20.85
N PRO A 287 12.12 4.29 -21.17
CA PRO A 287 11.86 5.51 -20.40
C PRO A 287 10.38 5.94 -20.38
N SER A 288 9.58 5.55 -21.38
CA SER A 288 8.14 5.81 -21.34
C SER A 288 7.46 5.09 -20.17
N PHE A 289 7.94 3.89 -19.79
CA PHE A 289 7.44 3.16 -18.63
C PHE A 289 7.82 3.83 -17.30
N ALA A 290 9.05 4.37 -17.20
CA ALA A 290 9.44 5.18 -16.04
C ALA A 290 8.51 6.39 -15.87
N ASN A 291 8.22 7.10 -16.96
CA ASN A 291 7.26 8.21 -16.95
C ASN A 291 5.85 7.77 -16.56
N MET A 292 5.40 6.58 -16.98
CA MET A 292 4.12 6.04 -16.55
C MET A 292 4.08 5.84 -15.03
N ILE A 293 5.15 5.29 -14.42
CA ILE A 293 5.26 5.09 -12.97
C ILE A 293 5.19 6.44 -12.23
N ASP A 294 5.95 7.43 -12.68
CA ASP A 294 5.99 8.75 -12.05
C ASP A 294 4.65 9.49 -12.13
N ASN A 295 3.94 9.33 -13.25
CA ASN A 295 2.63 9.96 -13.47
C ASN A 295 1.44 9.09 -13.03
N GLN A 296 1.70 7.88 -12.51
CA GLN A 296 0.67 6.89 -12.17
C GLN A 296 -0.32 6.64 -13.31
N ASP A 297 0.21 6.44 -14.52
CA ASP A 297 -0.59 6.24 -15.73
C ASP A 297 -1.47 4.98 -15.64
N ALA A 298 -2.68 5.06 -16.19
CA ALA A 298 -3.63 3.93 -16.19
C ALA A 298 -3.10 2.71 -16.97
N GLU A 299 -2.22 2.90 -17.96
CA GLU A 299 -1.59 1.81 -18.71
C GLU A 299 -0.70 0.91 -17.83
N LEU A 300 -0.25 1.39 -16.67
CA LEU A 300 0.48 0.55 -15.69
C LEU A 300 -0.31 -0.68 -15.28
N PHE A 301 -1.64 -0.58 -15.21
CA PHE A 301 -2.49 -1.71 -14.84
C PHE A 301 -2.54 -2.79 -15.94
N LEU A 302 -2.13 -2.48 -17.16
CA LEU A 302 -1.96 -3.47 -18.24
C LEU A 302 -0.55 -4.07 -18.23
N ILE A 303 0.46 -3.27 -17.91
CA ILE A 303 1.89 -3.66 -18.00
C ILE A 303 2.35 -4.42 -16.76
N LEU A 304 2.06 -3.94 -15.55
CA LEU A 304 2.56 -4.53 -14.30
C LEU A 304 2.19 -6.02 -14.13
N PRO A 305 0.95 -6.47 -14.39
CA PRO A 305 0.64 -7.88 -14.21
C PRO A 305 1.35 -8.77 -15.26
N ARG A 306 1.67 -8.24 -16.45
CA ARG A 306 2.52 -8.95 -17.42
C ARG A 306 3.96 -9.07 -16.91
N LEU A 307 4.51 -8.02 -16.31
CA LEU A 307 5.83 -8.05 -15.68
C LEU A 307 5.90 -9.01 -14.49
N VAL A 308 4.84 -9.10 -13.68
CA VAL A 308 4.73 -10.08 -12.58
C VAL A 308 4.82 -11.51 -13.12
N LEU A 309 4.04 -11.82 -14.17
CA LEU A 309 4.05 -13.14 -14.81
C LEU A 309 5.41 -13.43 -15.47
N LEU A 310 5.95 -12.48 -16.24
CA LEU A 310 7.26 -12.61 -16.89
C LEU A 310 8.37 -12.86 -15.87
N SER A 311 8.36 -12.14 -14.76
CA SER A 311 9.36 -12.29 -13.70
C SER A 311 9.25 -13.65 -13.00
N GLY A 312 8.02 -14.15 -12.80
CA GLY A 312 7.80 -15.50 -12.28
C GLY A 312 8.32 -16.59 -13.23
N LEU A 313 8.18 -16.39 -14.54
CA LEU A 313 8.70 -17.31 -15.55
C LEU A 313 10.23 -17.29 -15.62
N GLN A 314 10.86 -16.15 -15.33
CA GLN A 314 12.31 -16.01 -15.27
C GLN A 314 12.89 -16.66 -14.00
N SER A 315 12.18 -16.60 -12.87
CA SER A 315 12.68 -17.00 -11.56
C SER A 315 11.59 -17.67 -10.73
N ALA A 316 11.80 -18.94 -10.36
CA ALA A 316 10.84 -19.70 -9.55
C ALA A 316 10.45 -19.01 -8.22
N PRO A 317 11.37 -18.37 -7.46
CA PRO A 317 11.01 -17.55 -6.30
C PRO A 317 9.96 -16.47 -6.61
N ASN A 318 10.06 -15.79 -7.75
CA ASN A 318 9.14 -14.70 -8.12
C ASN A 318 7.75 -15.23 -8.48
N MET A 319 7.66 -16.52 -8.86
CA MET A 319 6.40 -17.17 -9.19
C MET A 319 5.45 -17.28 -7.99
N ALA A 320 5.99 -17.29 -6.77
CA ALA A 320 5.17 -17.28 -5.56
C ALA A 320 4.21 -16.08 -5.51
N LEU A 321 4.60 -14.93 -6.08
CA LEU A 321 3.71 -13.77 -6.18
C LEU A 321 2.55 -14.02 -7.13
N ALA A 322 2.83 -14.49 -8.35
CA ALA A 322 1.81 -14.78 -9.34
C ALA A 322 0.85 -15.87 -8.86
N GLN A 323 1.35 -16.94 -8.24
CA GLN A 323 0.55 -18.01 -7.63
C GLN A 323 -0.29 -17.50 -6.44
N SER A 324 0.23 -16.55 -5.66
CA SER A 324 -0.56 -15.95 -4.60
C SER A 324 -1.77 -15.19 -5.17
N LEU A 325 -1.62 -14.52 -6.32
CA LEU A 325 -2.67 -13.74 -6.97
C LEU A 325 -3.61 -14.61 -7.83
N MET A 326 -3.08 -15.72 -8.34
CA MET A 326 -3.77 -16.68 -9.18
C MET A 326 -3.41 -18.11 -8.73
N PRO A 327 -4.09 -18.66 -7.71
CA PRO A 327 -3.73 -19.97 -7.15
C PRO A 327 -3.82 -21.15 -8.13
N ASP A 328 -4.58 -21.00 -9.21
CA ASP A 328 -4.74 -22.04 -10.24
C ASP A 328 -3.64 -21.93 -11.32
N LEU A 329 -2.71 -20.98 -11.17
CA LEU A 329 -1.55 -20.86 -12.04
C LEU A 329 -0.59 -22.01 -11.76
N GLU A 330 -0.87 -23.14 -12.38
CA GLU A 330 0.00 -24.31 -12.29
C GLU A 330 1.27 -24.08 -13.11
N VAL A 331 2.43 -24.06 -12.47
CA VAL A 331 3.73 -23.87 -13.15
C VAL A 331 4.46 -25.19 -13.11
N ALA A 332 4.83 -25.71 -14.28
CA ALA A 332 5.59 -26.96 -14.35
C ALA A 332 7.00 -26.69 -13.82
N THR A 333 7.20 -26.87 -12.52
CA THR A 333 8.54 -26.90 -11.95
C THR A 333 9.27 -28.10 -12.54
N LYS A 334 10.42 -27.85 -13.17
CA LYS A 334 11.25 -28.87 -13.86
C LYS A 334 11.55 -30.09 -12.96
N ASP A 335 11.48 -29.93 -11.65
CA ASP A 335 11.73 -30.98 -10.67
C ASP A 335 10.65 -32.07 -10.61
N SER A 336 9.45 -31.83 -11.14
CA SER A 336 8.34 -32.80 -11.07
C SER A 336 8.33 -33.82 -12.22
N GLN A 337 9.23 -33.71 -13.19
CA GLN A 337 9.21 -34.57 -14.39
C GLN A 337 9.94 -35.91 -14.26
N ILE A 338 10.56 -36.23 -13.11
CA ILE A 338 11.46 -37.40 -12.99
C ILE A 338 10.75 -38.70 -12.55
N GLU A 339 9.50 -38.71 -12.05
CA GLU A 339 8.91 -39.93 -11.44
C GLU A 339 7.67 -40.56 -12.13
N THR A 340 7.21 -40.08 -13.28
CA THR A 340 5.88 -40.50 -13.82
C THR A 340 5.90 -41.34 -15.10
N ASP A 341 6.85 -42.26 -15.24
CA ASP A 341 6.98 -43.12 -16.45
C ASP A 341 6.35 -44.53 -16.33
N ALA A 342 5.51 -44.83 -15.34
CA ALA A 342 5.06 -46.22 -15.09
C ALA A 342 3.56 -46.55 -15.24
N ALA A 343 2.64 -45.61 -15.48
CA ALA A 343 1.21 -45.96 -15.57
C ALA A 343 0.44 -45.14 -16.62
N GLY A 344 0.28 -45.74 -17.81
CA GLY A 344 -0.43 -45.15 -18.95
C GLY A 344 -1.94 -45.02 -18.73
N VAL A 345 -2.38 -43.92 -18.13
CA VAL A 345 -3.78 -43.50 -18.10
C VAL A 345 -3.89 -42.09 -18.69
N GLU A 346 -4.29 -42.04 -19.97
CA GLU A 346 -4.59 -40.80 -20.68
C GLU A 346 -5.93 -40.22 -20.18
N HIS A 347 -5.89 -39.28 -19.23
CA HIS A 347 -7.04 -38.42 -18.95
C HIS A 347 -6.87 -37.10 -19.70
N GLY A 348 -7.70 -36.89 -20.73
CA GLY A 348 -7.70 -35.74 -21.62
C GLY A 348 -8.18 -34.43 -20.99
N SER A 349 -7.55 -34.00 -19.89
CA SER A 349 -7.72 -32.63 -19.40
C SER A 349 -6.80 -31.73 -20.20
N SER A 350 -7.36 -31.05 -21.21
CA SER A 350 -6.69 -29.99 -21.96
C SER A 350 -6.42 -28.81 -21.01
N SER A 351 -5.36 -28.91 -20.23
CA SER A 351 -4.93 -27.85 -19.32
C SER A 351 -4.39 -26.69 -20.16
N LYS A 352 -4.99 -25.51 -19.99
CA LYS A 352 -4.56 -24.23 -20.61
C LYS A 352 -3.05 -23.99 -20.46
N ARG A 353 -2.45 -24.59 -19.41
CA ARG A 353 -1.02 -24.68 -19.09
C ARG A 353 -0.09 -25.03 -20.26
N SER A 354 -0.53 -25.89 -21.18
CA SER A 354 0.35 -26.37 -22.24
C SER A 354 0.75 -25.30 -23.25
N ALA A 355 -0.03 -24.21 -23.41
CA ALA A 355 0.25 -23.22 -24.45
C ALA A 355 1.43 -22.33 -24.08
N VAL A 356 1.43 -21.74 -22.87
CA VAL A 356 2.50 -20.85 -22.40
C VAL A 356 3.81 -21.60 -22.24
N ASP A 357 3.81 -22.77 -21.61
CA ASP A 357 5.04 -23.55 -21.39
C ASP A 357 5.65 -24.01 -22.73
N ARG A 358 4.82 -24.37 -23.72
CA ARG A 358 5.31 -24.69 -25.07
C ARG A 358 5.88 -23.46 -25.78
N CYS A 359 5.16 -22.34 -25.77
CA CYS A 359 5.66 -21.10 -26.34
C CYS A 359 6.96 -20.66 -25.67
N LEU A 360 7.08 -20.74 -24.34
CA LEU A 360 8.31 -20.42 -23.63
C LEU A 360 9.45 -21.36 -23.98
N ALA A 361 9.22 -22.67 -24.04
CA ALA A 361 10.29 -23.61 -24.36
C ALA A 361 10.89 -23.32 -25.74
N ASP A 362 10.04 -22.97 -26.72
CA ASP A 362 10.47 -22.59 -28.06
C ASP A 362 11.14 -21.20 -28.10
N LEU A 363 10.71 -20.27 -27.27
CA LEU A 363 11.17 -18.87 -27.26
C LEU A 363 12.45 -18.64 -26.43
N LEU A 364 12.60 -19.37 -25.31
CA LEU A 364 13.67 -19.16 -24.32
C LEU A 364 15.05 -19.63 -24.79
N VAL A 365 15.15 -20.40 -25.87
CA VAL A 365 16.44 -20.87 -26.36
C VAL A 365 17.27 -19.72 -26.93
N ASP A 366 16.63 -18.70 -27.52
CA ASP A 366 17.33 -17.67 -28.30
C ASP A 366 16.99 -16.21 -27.93
N VAL A 367 15.94 -15.95 -27.15
CA VAL A 367 15.52 -14.56 -26.86
C VAL A 367 16.13 -14.02 -25.57
N ASP A 368 16.80 -12.87 -25.69
CA ASP A 368 17.31 -12.11 -24.56
C ASP A 368 16.16 -11.56 -23.68
N TRP A 369 16.30 -11.68 -22.35
CA TRP A 369 15.27 -11.27 -21.40
C TRP A 369 14.98 -9.77 -21.39
N ASP A 370 15.95 -8.92 -21.74
CA ASP A 370 15.74 -7.47 -21.85
C ASP A 370 14.90 -7.15 -23.07
N VAL A 371 15.13 -7.84 -24.19
CA VAL A 371 14.30 -7.74 -25.39
C VAL A 371 12.87 -8.18 -25.07
N LEU A 372 12.71 -9.29 -24.35
CA LEU A 372 11.39 -9.78 -23.95
C LEU A 372 10.68 -8.80 -22.99
N THR A 373 11.42 -8.25 -22.02
CA THR A 373 10.89 -7.25 -21.07
C THR A 373 10.43 -5.99 -21.81
N TRP A 374 11.25 -5.47 -22.73
CA TRP A 374 10.91 -4.32 -23.56
C TRP A 374 9.64 -4.59 -24.39
N GLN A 375 9.53 -5.76 -25.01
CA GLN A 375 8.34 -6.15 -25.79
C GLN A 375 7.07 -6.30 -24.92
N VAL A 376 7.20 -6.80 -23.68
CA VAL A 376 6.06 -6.87 -22.75
C VAL A 376 5.50 -5.49 -22.40
N ILE A 377 6.36 -4.47 -22.30
CA ILE A 377 5.96 -3.08 -22.10
C ILE A 377 5.25 -2.54 -23.35
N LYS A 378 5.79 -2.82 -24.55
CA LYS A 378 5.21 -2.36 -25.82
C LYS A 378 3.92 -3.09 -26.22
N GLY A 379 3.70 -4.29 -25.70
CA GLY A 379 2.55 -5.13 -26.02
C GLY A 379 2.70 -5.93 -27.33
N PRO A 380 1.73 -6.82 -27.63
CA PRO A 380 1.85 -7.84 -28.68
C PRO A 380 1.99 -7.29 -30.11
N GLY A 381 1.52 -6.08 -30.41
CA GLY A 381 1.46 -5.56 -31.80
C GLY A 381 2.80 -5.18 -32.45
N ASN A 382 3.92 -5.31 -31.74
CA ASN A 382 5.27 -4.99 -32.25
C ASN A 382 6.17 -6.22 -32.42
N ALA A 383 5.67 -7.40 -32.09
CA ALA A 383 6.40 -8.67 -32.20
C ALA A 383 6.06 -9.41 -33.49
N ASN A 384 6.85 -10.43 -33.83
CA ASN A 384 6.59 -11.29 -34.99
C ASN A 384 6.39 -12.75 -34.55
N GLY A 385 5.49 -13.45 -35.25
CA GLY A 385 5.35 -14.91 -35.19
C GLY A 385 5.14 -15.46 -33.78
N THR A 386 6.08 -16.29 -33.31
CA THR A 386 6.00 -16.99 -32.01
C THR A 386 6.04 -16.03 -30.82
N LEU A 387 6.76 -14.92 -30.92
CA LEU A 387 6.84 -13.91 -29.86
C LEU A 387 5.51 -13.19 -29.69
N GLU A 388 4.84 -12.83 -30.79
CA GLU A 388 3.51 -12.21 -30.74
C GLU A 388 2.47 -13.14 -30.10
N ALA A 389 2.48 -14.43 -30.49
CA ALA A 389 1.62 -15.44 -29.89
C ALA A 389 1.86 -15.58 -28.37
N PHE A 390 3.12 -15.58 -27.95
CA PHE A 390 3.47 -15.59 -26.52
C PHE A 390 2.95 -14.34 -25.78
N LEU A 391 3.14 -13.15 -26.34
CA LEU A 391 2.70 -11.89 -25.72
C LEU A 391 1.17 -11.80 -25.61
N LEU A 392 0.43 -12.31 -26.60
CA LEU A 392 -1.03 -12.39 -26.55
C LEU A 392 -1.50 -13.32 -25.43
N GLU A 393 -0.87 -14.48 -25.26
CA GLU A 393 -1.21 -15.41 -24.18
C GLU A 393 -0.85 -14.81 -22.80
N LEU A 394 0.31 -14.15 -22.70
CA LEU A 394 0.72 -13.43 -21.49
C LEU A 394 -0.28 -12.32 -21.13
N GLU A 395 -0.82 -11.62 -22.12
CA GLU A 395 -1.88 -10.62 -21.92
C GLU A 395 -3.19 -11.24 -21.43
N VAL A 396 -3.59 -12.39 -21.98
CA VAL A 396 -4.77 -13.11 -21.47
C VAL A 396 -4.58 -13.47 -19.99
N LEU A 397 -3.43 -14.03 -19.63
CA LEU A 397 -3.11 -14.35 -18.24
C LEU A 397 -3.02 -13.12 -17.35
N SER A 398 -2.46 -12.01 -17.84
CA SER A 398 -2.36 -10.77 -17.06
C SER A 398 -3.75 -10.19 -16.76
N MET A 399 -4.70 -10.35 -17.67
CA MET A 399 -6.10 -9.97 -17.46
C MET A 399 -6.82 -10.93 -16.51
N GLU A 400 -6.58 -12.24 -16.60
CA GLU A 400 -7.12 -13.23 -15.66
C GLU A 400 -6.62 -12.97 -14.22
N LEU A 401 -5.32 -12.68 -14.06
CA LEU A 401 -4.70 -12.33 -12.77
C LEU A 401 -5.43 -11.18 -12.07
N GLN A 402 -5.72 -10.11 -12.81
CA GLN A 402 -6.41 -8.93 -12.27
C GLN A 402 -7.88 -9.21 -11.95
N ARG A 403 -8.55 -10.06 -12.73
CA ARG A 403 -9.99 -10.34 -12.59
C ARG A 403 -10.30 -11.31 -11.46
N LYS A 404 -9.39 -12.24 -11.15
CA LYS A 404 -9.65 -13.29 -10.15
C LYS A 404 -9.79 -12.75 -8.74
N GLU A 405 -8.86 -11.89 -8.31
CA GLU A 405 -8.88 -11.25 -6.99
C GLU A 405 -8.51 -9.75 -7.09
N PRO A 406 -9.38 -8.89 -7.64
CA PRO A 406 -9.04 -7.49 -7.97
C PRO A 406 -8.60 -6.68 -6.74
N GLN A 407 -9.19 -6.95 -5.57
CA GLN A 407 -8.81 -6.26 -4.32
C GLN A 407 -7.38 -6.61 -3.89
N LYS A 408 -6.96 -7.86 -4.09
CA LYS A 408 -5.61 -8.32 -3.74
C LYS A 408 -4.59 -7.80 -4.75
N TRP A 409 -4.95 -7.80 -6.04
CA TRP A 409 -4.15 -7.16 -7.08
C TRP A 409 -3.92 -5.68 -6.79
N ASN A 410 -4.97 -4.90 -6.51
CA ASN A 410 -4.82 -3.46 -6.24
C ASN A 410 -3.91 -3.16 -5.04
N ARG A 411 -3.95 -4.00 -4.00
CA ARG A 411 -3.03 -3.88 -2.86
C ARG A 411 -1.60 -4.24 -3.26
N CYS A 412 -1.44 -5.35 -3.99
CA CYS A 412 -0.15 -5.80 -4.48
C CYS A 412 0.51 -4.78 -5.42
N SER A 413 -0.24 -4.19 -6.34
CA SER A 413 0.28 -3.21 -7.31
C SER A 413 0.71 -1.91 -6.62
N SER A 414 -0.03 -1.45 -5.61
CA SER A 414 0.39 -0.31 -4.78
C SER A 414 1.72 -0.57 -4.06
N VAL A 415 1.89 -1.75 -3.46
CA VAL A 415 3.15 -2.18 -2.82
C VAL A 415 4.28 -2.28 -3.85
N LEU A 416 3.99 -2.87 -5.00
CA LEU A 416 4.95 -3.06 -6.07
C LEU A 416 5.45 -1.70 -6.60
N LEU A 417 4.57 -0.73 -6.83
CA LEU A 417 4.95 0.62 -7.24
C LEU A 417 5.87 1.30 -6.22
N HIS A 418 5.57 1.20 -4.92
CA HIS A 418 6.47 1.71 -3.89
C HIS A 418 7.84 1.03 -3.90
N CYS A 419 7.88 -0.28 -4.11
CA CYS A 419 9.11 -1.05 -4.22
C CYS A 419 9.92 -0.68 -5.47
N ILE A 420 9.26 -0.48 -6.62
CA ILE A 420 9.90 -0.08 -7.88
C ILE A 420 10.53 1.31 -7.70
N CYS A 421 9.78 2.29 -7.20
CA CYS A 421 10.32 3.63 -6.95
C CYS A 421 11.52 3.62 -6.00
N ALA A 422 11.57 2.68 -5.05
CA ALA A 422 12.73 2.53 -4.18
C ALA A 422 13.92 1.90 -4.91
N ALA A 423 13.69 0.83 -5.67
CA ALA A 423 14.73 0.13 -6.44
C ALA A 423 15.33 1.00 -7.55
N SER A 424 14.52 1.77 -8.27
CA SER A 424 14.96 2.63 -9.39
C SER A 424 15.82 3.82 -8.96
N ARG A 425 15.86 4.21 -7.68
CA ARG A 425 16.67 5.36 -7.22
C ARG A 425 18.18 5.05 -7.14
N GLN A 426 18.58 3.81 -7.36
CA GLN A 426 19.99 3.39 -7.36
C GLN A 426 20.58 3.07 -8.73
N CYS A 427 19.72 2.88 -9.72
CA CYS A 427 20.11 2.69 -11.11
C CYS A 427 20.26 4.05 -11.79
#